data_AF-A0A0G4QIF2-F1
#
_entry.id   AF-A0A0G4QIF2-F1
#
_cell.length_a   1.000
_cell.length_b   1.000
_cell.length_c   1.000
_cell.angle_alpha   90.00
_cell.angle_beta   90.00
_cell.angle_gamma   90.00
#
_symmetry.space_group_name_H-M   'P 1'
#
loop_
_entity.id
_entity.type
_entity.pdbx_description
1 polymer ?
#
loop_
_entity_poly.entity_id
_entity_poly.type
_entity_poly.pdbx_seq_one_letter_code
_entity_poly.pdbx_strand_id
1 'polypeptide(L)' 'MDKSINQLNPNDVIKIGNNWYRIRYLRYWGNEASIDLQKEEDLLSYYHDKTCLRLSINKDSNIKFEVKSETDT' A
#
# COMPACT_ATOMS: atom_id res chain seq x y z
N MET A 1 -2.68 -6.72 -10.88
CA MET A 1 -1.31 -6.79 -11.46
C MET A 1 -0.31 -6.82 -10.32
N ASP A 2 0.75 -7.62 -10.44
CA ASP A 2 1.80 -7.66 -9.41
C ASP A 2 2.79 -6.51 -9.60
N LYS A 3 3.03 -5.72 -8.55
CA LYS A 3 4.02 -4.64 -8.53
C LYS A 3 5.08 -4.90 -7.46
N SER A 4 6.34 -4.61 -7.77
CA SER A 4 7.39 -4.51 -6.74
C SER A 4 7.22 -3.24 -5.91
N ILE A 5 7.89 -3.16 -4.76
CA ILE A 5 7.76 -2.00 -3.87
C ILE A 5 8.05 -0.66 -4.55
N ASN A 6 9.08 -0.61 -5.39
CA ASN A 6 9.49 0.60 -6.10
C ASN A 6 8.50 1.04 -7.19
N GLN A 7 7.52 0.19 -7.53
CA GLN A 7 6.47 0.47 -8.51
C GLN A 7 5.13 0.83 -7.85
N LEU A 8 5.05 0.76 -6.52
CA LEU A 8 3.86 1.16 -5.77
C LEU A 8 3.76 2.67 -5.68
N ASN A 9 2.54 3.17 -5.73
CA ASN A 9 2.21 4.58 -5.59
C ASN A 9 1.22 4.81 -4.43
N PRO A 10 1.17 6.02 -3.85
CA PRO A 10 0.05 6.40 -3.00
C PRO A 10 -1.29 6.17 -3.70
N ASN A 11 -2.29 5.74 -2.94
CA ASN A 11 -3.62 5.30 -3.38
C ASN A 11 -3.71 3.96 -4.13
N ASP A 12 -2.60 3.32 -4.50
CA ASP A 12 -2.66 1.92 -4.97
C ASP A 12 -3.38 1.07 -3.90
N VAL A 13 -4.23 0.15 -4.35
CA VAL A 13 -4.92 -0.80 -3.47
C VAL A 13 -4.25 -2.16 -3.57
N ILE A 14 -3.63 -2.59 -2.48
CA ILE A 14 -2.83 -3.81 -2.40
C ILE A 14 -3.51 -4.85 -1.50
N LYS A 15 -3.29 -6.12 -1.79
CA LYS A 15 -3.82 -7.23 -1.00
C LYS A 15 -2.83 -7.66 0.08
N ILE A 16 -3.30 -7.71 1.34
CA ILE A 16 -2.54 -8.22 2.48
C ILE A 16 -3.38 -9.32 3.15
N GLY A 17 -2.89 -10.56 3.09
CA GLY A 17 -3.68 -11.73 3.47
C GLY A 17 -4.93 -11.83 2.61
N ASN A 18 -6.10 -11.82 3.25
CA ASN A 18 -7.40 -11.93 2.57
C ASN A 18 -8.09 -10.56 2.36
N ASN A 19 -7.45 -9.45 2.71
CA ASN A 19 -8.07 -8.13 2.71
C ASN A 19 -7.34 -7.15 1.77
N TRP A 20 -8.09 -6.15 1.30
CA TRP A 20 -7.58 -5.08 0.44
C TRP A 20 -7.35 -3.79 1.23
N TYR A 21 -6.22 -3.16 0.97
CA TYR A 21 -5.79 -1.96 1.66
C TYR A 21 -5.29 -0.92 0.67
N ARG A 22 -5.70 0.33 0.88
CA ARG A 22 -5.21 1.50 0.15
C ARG A 22 -3.92 2.00 0.78
N ILE A 23 -2.90 2.25 -0.05
CA ILE A 23 -1.67 2.90 0.37
C ILE A 23 -1.95 4.37 0.66
N ARG A 24 -1.65 4.82 1.89
CA ARG A 24 -1.74 6.22 2.31
C ARG A 24 -0.40 6.93 2.18
N TYR A 25 0.65 6.29 2.68
CA TYR A 25 2.00 6.85 2.66
C TYR A 25 3.02 5.78 2.29
N LEU A 26 3.97 6.16 1.45
CA LEU A 26 5.17 5.40 1.15
C LEU A 26 6.37 6.22 1.62
N ARG A 27 7.21 5.61 2.46
CA ARG A 27 8.44 6.24 2.95
C ARG A 27 9.60 5.31 2.68
N TYR A 28 10.71 5.88 2.23
CA TYR A 28 11.93 5.16 1.92
C TYR A 28 13.06 5.75 2.75
N TRP A 29 13.75 4.91 3.53
CA TRP A 29 14.87 5.35 4.35
C TRP A 29 15.94 4.27 4.41
N GLY A 30 17.15 4.59 3.94
CA GLY A 30 18.24 3.61 3.87
C GLY A 30 17.85 2.39 3.04
N ASN A 31 17.86 1.21 3.67
CA ASN A 31 17.44 -0.06 3.07
C ASN A 31 16.01 -0.48 3.44
N GLU A 32 15.23 0.38 4.09
CA GLU A 32 13.85 0.12 4.46
C GLU A 32 12.88 0.90 3.55
N ALA A 33 11.79 0.23 3.18
CA ALA A 33 10.58 0.86 2.70
C ALA A 33 9.46 0.62 3.72
N SER A 34 8.77 1.69 4.13
CA SER A 34 7.62 1.63 5.02
C SER A 34 6.35 2.04 4.27
N ILE A 35 5.30 1.22 4.37
CA ILE A 35 3.99 1.43 3.75
C ILE A 35 2.94 1.61 4.84
N ASP A 36 2.29 2.77 4.87
CA ASP A 36 1.12 3.02 5.71
C ASP A 36 -0.15 2.72 4.92
N LEU A 37 -1.01 1.88 5.50
CA LEU A 37 -2.19 1.31 4.87
C LEU A 37 -3.47 1.68 5.63
N GLN A 38 -4.50 1.96 4.87
CA GLN A 38 -5.89 2.11 5.30
C GLN A 38 -6.72 1.02 4.65
N LYS A 39 -7.76 0.49 5.32
CA LYS A 39 -8.67 -0.45 4.65
C LYS A 39 -9.31 0.18 3.41
N GLU A 40 -9.52 -0.58 2.35
CA GLU A 40 -10.14 -0.05 1.12
C GLU A 40 -11.55 0.53 1.39
N GLU A 41 -12.35 -0.17 2.20
CA GLU A 41 -13.74 0.18 2.56
C GLU A 41 -13.86 1.51 3.33
N ASP A 42 -12.77 1.96 3.94
CA ASP A 42 -12.77 3.22 4.66
C ASP A 42 -12.74 4.41 3.71
N LEU A 43 -13.65 5.35 3.96
CA LEU A 43 -13.67 6.65 3.29
C LEU A 43 -12.32 7.36 3.44
N LEU A 44 -11.84 7.90 2.31
CA LEU A 44 -10.74 8.85 2.27
C LEU A 44 -11.21 10.14 2.95
N SER A 45 -10.64 10.45 4.12
CA SER A 45 -10.94 11.69 4.85
C SER A 45 -9.66 12.47 5.09
N TYR A 46 -9.72 13.77 4.83
CA TYR A 46 -8.65 14.69 5.22
C TYR A 46 -8.64 14.94 6.73
N TYR A 47 -9.82 14.92 7.35
CA TYR A 47 -10.00 15.25 8.77
C TYR A 47 -9.73 14.08 9.69
N HIS A 48 -9.85 12.85 9.18
CA HIS A 48 -9.72 11.64 9.96
C HIS A 48 -8.80 10.66 9.24
N ASP A 49 -7.56 10.56 9.72
CA ASP A 49 -6.64 9.52 9.26
C ASP A 49 -7.13 8.16 9.78
N LYS A 50 -7.43 7.27 8.84
CA LYS A 50 -7.86 5.89 9.11
C LYS A 50 -6.76 4.87 8.79
N THR A 51 -5.51 5.33 8.74
CA THR A 51 -4.34 4.43 8.66
C THR A 51 -4.40 3.43 9.80
N CYS A 52 -4.44 2.14 9.45
CA CYS A 52 -4.68 1.05 10.40
C CYS A 52 -3.53 0.02 10.43
N LEU A 53 -2.63 0.05 9.45
CA LEU A 53 -1.53 -0.91 9.35
C LEU A 53 -0.27 -0.26 8.77
N ARG A 54 0.89 -0.59 9.32
CA ARG A 54 2.20 -0.23 8.78
C ARG A 54 2.97 -1.49 8.43
N LEU A 55 3.48 -1.57 7.20
CA LEU A 55 4.43 -2.59 6.78
C LEU A 55 5.81 -1.96 6.65
N SER A 56 6.81 -2.57 7.27
CA SER A 56 8.22 -2.22 7.07
C SER A 56 8.93 -3.39 6.43
N ILE A 57 9.61 -3.13 5.32
CA ILE A 57 10.17 -4.16 4.46
C ILE A 57 11.54 -3.70 3.96
N ASN A 58 12.48 -4.63 3.93
CA ASN A 58 13.77 -4.37 3.34
C ASN A 58 13.60 -4.22 1.82
N LYS A 59 14.04 -3.09 1.25
CA LYS A 59 13.91 -2.75 -0.17
C LYS A 59 14.61 -3.74 -1.11
N ASP A 60 15.63 -4.45 -0.60
CA ASP A 60 16.38 -5.46 -1.37
C ASP A 60 15.62 -6.80 -1.42
N SER A 61 14.50 -6.91 -0.70
CA SER A 61 13.62 -8.07 -0.76
C SER A 61 12.82 -8.05 -2.06
N ASN A 62 12.81 -9.17 -2.79
CA ASN A 62 12.05 -9.32 -4.03
C ASN A 62 10.55 -9.58 -3.77
N ILE A 63 9.92 -8.78 -2.91
CA ILE A 63 8.50 -8.88 -2.57
C ILE A 63 7.68 -8.19 -3.65
N LYS A 64 6.60 -8.85 -4.08
CA LYS A 64 5.62 -8.32 -5.01
C LYS A 64 4.25 -8.26 -4.34
N PHE A 65 3.49 -7.24 -4.67
CA PHE A 65 2.16 -7.00 -4.16
C PHE A 65 1.14 -7.15 -5.27
N GLU A 66 0.08 -7.92 -5.00
CA GLU A 66 -1.11 -7.95 -5.85
C GLU A 66 -1.80 -6.59 -5.73
N VAL A 67 -1.78 -5.81 -6.81
CA VAL A 67 -2.43 -4.50 -6.89
C VAL A 67 -3.72 -4.62 -7.70
N LYS A 68 -4.81 -4.09 -7.15
CA LYS A 68 -6.11 -4.00 -7.81
C LYS A 68 -5.96 -3.12 -9.06
N SER A 69 -6.30 -3.65 -10.23
CA SER A 69 -6.27 -2.89 -11.47
C SER A 69 -7.43 -1.89 -11.49
N GLU A 70 -7.16 -0.65 -11.91
CA GLU A 70 -8.22 0.26 -12.35
C GLU A 70 -8.79 -0.31 -13.64
N THR A 71 -9.85 -1.09 -13.55
CA THR A 71 -10.63 -1.52 -14.71
C THR A 71 -12.07 -1.47 -14.27
N ASP A 72 -12.76 -0.42 -14.72
CA ASP A 72 -14.19 -0.34 -15.08
C ASP A 72 -14.73 1.07 -14.80
N THR A 73 -14.43 1.98 -15.72
CA THR A 73 -15.34 3.06 -16.11
C THR A 73 -15.39 3.12 -17.61
#